data_AF-A0A971D4H5-F1
#
_entry.id   AF-A0A971D4H5-F1
#
_cell.length_a   1.000
_cell.length_b   1.000
_cell.length_c   1.000
_cell.angle_alpha   90.00
_cell.angle_beta   90.00
_cell.angle_gamma   90.00
#
_symmetry.space_group_name_H-M   'P 1'
#
loop_
_entity.id
_entity.type
_entity.pdbx_description
1 polymer ?
#
loop_
_entity_poly.entity_id
_entity_poly.type
_entity_poly.pdbx_seq_one_letter_code
_entity_poly.pdbx_strand_id
1 'polypeptide(L)' 'MARCEVCGSERPAGDAYCGACGHRLGAAAAEGTPHEPVAVDVQVRLARASWLDGYTSCVSWVALVFVVLMLVGWVLSC' A
#
# COMPACT_ATOMS: atom_id res chain seq x y z
N MET A 1 32.95 18.65 -24.86
CA MET A 1 32.88 19.26 -23.51
C MET A 1 31.76 20.28 -23.50
N ALA A 2 30.85 20.19 -22.53
CA ALA A 2 29.72 21.11 -22.35
C ALA A 2 29.96 21.93 -21.07
N ARG A 3 29.38 23.13 -21.01
CA ARG A 3 29.49 24.01 -19.83
C ARG A 3 28.16 24.01 -19.09
N CYS A 4 28.19 23.85 -17.78
CA CYS A 4 26.98 23.96 -16.96
C CYS A 4 26.43 25.39 -17.03
N GLU A 5 25.14 25.53 -17.34
CA GLU A 5 24.47 26.84 -17.41
C GLU A 5 24.36 27.54 -16.05
N VAL A 6 24.42 26.78 -14.94
CA VAL A 6 24.27 27.32 -13.58
C VAL A 6 25.58 27.77 -12.98
N CYS A 7 26.64 26.97 -13.07
CA CYS A 7 27.91 27.27 -12.40
C CYS A 7 29.09 27.50 -13.35
N GLY A 8 28.91 27.28 -14.65
CA GLY A 8 29.95 27.49 -15.65
C GLY A 8 31.07 26.44 -15.64
N SER A 9 30.97 25.35 -14.88
CA SER A 9 31.99 24.29 -14.89
C SER A 9 31.96 23.49 -16.20
N GLU A 10 33.13 23.10 -16.70
CA GLU A 10 33.25 22.14 -17.80
C GLU A 10 32.83 20.73 -17.40
N ARG A 11 32.16 20.04 -18.33
CA ARG A 11 31.59 18.70 -18.16
C ARG A 11 31.74 17.88 -19.43
N PRO A 12 31.78 16.55 -19.31
CA PRO A 12 31.52 15.68 -20.45
C PRO A 12 30.06 15.84 -20.90
N ALA A 13 29.84 15.79 -22.22
CA ALA A 13 28.49 15.91 -22.79
C ALA A 13 27.78 14.57 -22.59
N GLY A 14 26.62 14.57 -21.93
CA GLY A 14 25.82 13.37 -21.64
C GLY A 14 25.58 13.11 -20.15
N ASP A 15 26.22 13.85 -19.24
CA ASP A 15 25.92 13.76 -17.81
C ASP A 15 24.51 14.29 -17.51
N ALA A 16 23.72 13.52 -16.76
CA ALA A 16 22.38 13.94 -16.30
C ALA A 16 22.46 15.03 -15.21
N TYR A 17 23.63 15.22 -14.60
CA TYR A 17 23.86 16.16 -13.51
C TYR A 17 25.25 16.78 -13.59
N CYS A 18 25.36 18.02 -13.11
CA CYS A 18 26.62 18.72 -12.98
C CYS A 18 27.34 18.28 -11.69
N GLY A 19 28.39 17.47 -11.77
CA GLY A 19 29.20 17.03 -10.62
C GLY A 19 30.04 18.09 -9.86
N ALA A 20 29.66 19.38 -9.85
CA ALA A 20 30.31 20.43 -9.03
C ALA A 20 29.28 21.31 -8.35
N CYS A 21 28.15 21.63 -9.01
CA CYS A 21 27.04 22.32 -8.36
C CYS A 21 25.83 21.43 -8.08
N GLY A 22 25.81 20.20 -8.60
CA GLY A 22 24.70 19.25 -8.44
C GLY A 22 23.49 19.54 -9.33
N HIS A 23 23.54 20.55 -10.20
CA HIS A 23 22.40 20.93 -11.02
C HIS A 23 22.05 19.85 -12.05
N ARG A 24 20.76 19.51 -12.19
CA ARG A 24 20.27 18.53 -13.16
C ARG A 24 20.30 19.15 -14.56
N LEU A 25 21.13 18.61 -15.43
CA LEU A 25 21.25 19.06 -16.81
C LEU A 25 20.18 18.30 -17.61
N GLY A 26 19.25 19.04 -18.19
CA GLY A 26 17.99 18.49 -18.71
C GLY A 26 18.15 17.34 -19.71
N ALA A 27 18.15 16.11 -19.21
CA ALA A 27 17.66 14.96 -19.94
C ALA A 27 16.15 15.14 -20.08
N ALA A 28 15.75 15.84 -21.13
CA ALA A 28 14.37 15.83 -21.61
C ALA A 28 13.96 14.38 -21.87
N ALA A 29 12.77 14.02 -21.38
CA ALA A 29 12.01 12.87 -21.87
C ALA A 29 12.73 11.52 -21.84
N ALA A 30 13.26 11.14 -20.67
CA ALA A 30 13.04 9.76 -20.23
C ALA A 30 11.69 9.74 -19.51
N GLU A 31 10.62 9.91 -20.29
CA GLU A 31 9.32 9.34 -19.98
C GLU A 31 9.47 7.83 -20.05
N GLY A 32 10.19 7.30 -19.06
CA GLY A 32 10.07 5.92 -18.66
C GLY A 32 8.61 5.72 -18.33
N THR A 33 7.99 4.84 -19.11
CA THR A 33 6.84 3.98 -18.83
C THR A 33 5.92 4.51 -17.74
N PRO A 34 4.61 4.72 -18.01
CA PRO A 34 3.63 4.94 -16.94
C PRO A 34 3.98 4.02 -15.78
N HIS A 35 4.37 4.63 -14.66
CA HIS A 35 4.56 3.93 -13.40
C HIS A 35 3.16 3.48 -13.01
N GLU A 36 2.69 2.44 -13.70
CA GLU A 36 1.53 1.68 -13.33
C GLU A 36 1.83 1.22 -11.91
N PRO A 37 1.04 1.69 -10.93
CA PRO A 37 1.30 1.35 -9.55
C PRO A 37 1.30 -0.17 -9.48
N VAL A 38 2.47 -0.75 -9.16
CA VAL A 38 2.65 -2.18 -8.91
C VAL A 38 1.52 -2.60 -7.98
N ALA A 39 0.57 -3.36 -8.52
CA ALA A 39 -0.70 -3.73 -7.91
C ALA A 39 -0.52 -4.78 -6.81
N VAL A 40 0.33 -4.48 -5.82
CA VAL A 40 0.63 -5.32 -4.67
C VAL A 40 0.19 -4.58 -3.40
N ASP A 41 -1.13 -4.44 -3.21
CA ASP A 41 -1.73 -4.19 -1.88
C ASP A 41 -3.25 -4.43 -1.85
N VAL A 42 -3.93 -4.59 -2.99
CA VAL A 42 -5.40 -4.70 -3.00
C VAL A 42 -5.89 -6.08 -2.53
N GLN A 43 -5.15 -7.15 -2.86
CA GLN A 43 -5.55 -8.53 -2.53
C GLN A 43 -5.48 -8.83 -1.02
N VAL A 44 -4.53 -8.23 -0.29
CA VAL A 44 -4.30 -8.53 1.14
C VAL A 44 -5.36 -7.86 2.03
N ARG A 45 -5.86 -6.67 1.67
CA ARG A 45 -6.90 -5.98 2.46
C ARG A 45 -8.27 -6.62 2.35
N LEU A 46 -8.63 -7.12 1.17
CA LEU A 46 -9.90 -7.80 0.94
C LEU A 46 -9.95 -9.18 1.61
N ALA A 47 -8.84 -9.92 1.58
CA ALA A 47 -8.71 -11.21 2.27
C ALA A 47 -8.80 -11.08 3.81
N ARG A 48 -8.36 -9.95 4.37
CA ARG A 48 -8.52 -9.68 5.82
C ARG A 48 -9.99 -9.41 6.16
N ALA A 49 -10.70 -8.62 5.37
CA ALA A 49 -12.13 -8.33 5.60
C ALA A 49 -12.98 -9.60 5.68
N SER A 50 -12.86 -10.50 4.70
CA SER A 50 -13.65 -11.75 4.65
C SER A 50 -13.37 -12.72 5.81
N TRP A 51 -12.17 -12.70 6.38
CA TRP A 51 -11.83 -13.51 7.55
C TRP A 51 -12.49 -12.99 8.84
N LEU A 52 -12.61 -11.67 9.00
CA LEU A 52 -13.33 -11.06 10.12
C LEU A 52 -14.85 -11.30 10.00
N ASP A 53 -15.42 -11.25 8.80
CA ASP A 53 -16.84 -11.55 8.56
C ASP A 53 -17.18 -13.01 8.92
N GLY A 54 -16.29 -13.95 8.57
CA GLY A 54 -16.43 -15.35 8.97
C GLY A 54 -16.33 -15.55 10.49
N TYR A 55 -15.35 -14.89 11.13
CA TYR A 55 -15.16 -14.98 12.59
C TYR A 55 -16.36 -14.40 13.36
N THR A 56 -16.88 -13.24 12.96
CA THR A 56 -18.03 -12.60 13.63
C THR A 56 -19.33 -13.40 13.47
N SER A 57 -19.56 -14.06 12.33
CA SER A 57 -20.70 -14.98 12.14
C SER A 57 -20.64 -16.19 13.07
N CYS A 58 -19.47 -16.84 13.16
CA CYS A 58 -19.29 -18.00 14.06
C CYS A 58 -19.48 -17.63 15.53
N VAL A 59 -18.87 -16.52 15.99
CA VAL A 59 -18.98 -16.08 17.38
C VAL A 59 -20.41 -15.68 17.73
N SER A 60 -21.13 -14.97 16.83
CA SER A 60 -22.54 -14.64 17.04
C SER A 60 -23.41 -15.89 17.17
N TRP A 61 -23.21 -16.90 16.32
CA TRP A 61 -24.00 -18.13 16.36
C TRP A 61 -23.76 -18.91 17.67
N VAL A 62 -22.50 -19.03 18.10
CA VAL A 62 -22.16 -19.68 19.39
C VAL A 62 -22.76 -18.93 20.58
N ALA A 63 -22.68 -17.59 20.57
CA ALA A 63 -23.27 -16.76 21.62
C ALA A 63 -24.79 -16.94 21.68
N LEU A 64 -25.48 -16.95 20.54
CA LEU A 64 -26.93 -17.19 20.47
C LEU A 64 -27.30 -18.57 21.03
N VAL A 65 -26.58 -19.63 20.64
CA VAL A 65 -26.81 -20.99 21.17
C VAL A 65 -26.66 -21.00 22.69
N PHE A 66 -25.60 -20.37 23.22
CA PHE A 66 -25.35 -20.33 24.66
C PHE A 66 -26.47 -19.59 25.42
N VAL A 67 -26.90 -18.43 24.92
CA VAL A 67 -28.00 -17.65 25.52
C VAL A 67 -29.30 -18.45 25.51
N VAL A 68 -29.63 -19.12 24.41
CA VAL A 68 -30.83 -19.97 24.33
C VAL A 68 -30.76 -21.11 25.34
N LEU A 69 -29.62 -21.79 25.48
CA LEU A 69 -29.44 -22.86 26.46
C LEU A 69 -29.60 -22.34 27.90
N MET A 70 -29.07 -21.16 28.22
CA MET A 70 -29.25 -20.56 29.54
C MET A 70 -30.72 -20.19 29.82
N LEU A 71 -31.43 -19.62 28.84
CA LEU A 71 -32.85 -19.29 28.99
C LEU A 71 -33.71 -20.54 29.19
N VAL A 72 -33.47 -21.58 28.37
CA VAL A 72 -34.17 -22.86 28.48
C VAL A 72 -33.91 -23.50 29.84
N GLY A 73 -32.64 -23.53 30.29
CA GLY A 73 -32.29 -24.05 31.62
C GLY A 73 -32.93 -23.27 32.77
N TRP A 74 -33.02 -21.94 32.65
CA TRP A 74 -33.69 -21.09 33.64
C TRP A 74 -35.19 -21.40 33.71
N VAL A 75 -35.87 -21.48 32.56
CA VAL A 75 -37.30 -21.82 32.49
C VAL A 75 -37.59 -23.23 33.02
N LEU A 76 -36.71 -24.21 32.76
CA LEU A 76 -36.83 -25.58 33.27
C LEU A 76 -36.57 -25.69 34.78
N SER A 77 -35.87 -24.71 35.39
CA SER A 77 -35.56 -24.68 36.83
C SER A 77 -36.54 -23.83 37.65
N CYS A 78 -37.44 -23.08 37.00
CA CYS A 78 -38.55 -22.36 37.64
C CYS A 78 -39.77 -23.27 37.78
#